data_AF-A0A2S7PZN4-F1
#
_entry.id   AF-A0A2S7PZN4-F1
#
_cell.length_a   1.000
_cell.length_b   1.000
_cell.length_c   1.000
_cell.angle_alpha   90.00
_cell.angle_beta   90.00
_cell.angle_gamma   90.00
#
_symmetry.space_group_name_H-M   'P 1'
#
loop_
_entity.id
_entity.type
_entity.pdbx_description
1 polymer ?
#
loop_
_entity_poly.entity_id
_entity_poly.type
_entity_poly.pdbx_seq_one_letter_code
_entity_poly.pdbx_strand_id
1 'polypeptide(L)'
;MKLMESEWRHGTFAEYAKFPLENVFALDERLLCGELGYTIGDLCNISSYLVPFGGLTDIGLLPGEAVIVFPATGRFGGSAVTVVLAMGASVVAWPKRADAGKP
;
A
#
# COMPACT_ATOMS: atom_id res chain seq x y z
N MET A 1 5.03 -25.48 -1.31
CA MET A 1 5.29 -24.40 -2.29
C MET A 1 6.81 -24.24 -2.39
N LYS A 2 7.46 -24.81 -3.41
CA LYS A 2 8.91 -25.07 -3.44
C LYS A 2 9.78 -23.83 -3.12
N LEU A 3 9.40 -22.65 -3.63
CA LEU A 3 10.13 -21.40 -3.38
C LEU A 3 10.02 -20.90 -1.92
N MET A 4 8.87 -21.09 -1.27
CA MET A 4 8.69 -20.66 0.14
C MET A 4 9.39 -21.59 1.13
N GLU A 5 9.73 -22.81 0.72
CA GLU A 5 10.42 -23.78 1.59
C GLU A 5 11.94 -23.62 1.54
N SER A 6 12.49 -23.10 0.43
CA SER A 6 13.92 -22.82 0.28
C SER A 6 14.21 -21.34 0.09
N GLU A 7 13.97 -20.79 -1.10
CA GLU A 7 14.53 -19.50 -1.52
C GLU A 7 13.96 -18.31 -0.75
N TRP A 8 12.66 -18.33 -0.44
CA TRP A 8 11.91 -17.22 0.20
C TRP A 8 11.33 -17.65 1.56
N ARG A 9 12.01 -18.58 2.23
CA ARG A 9 11.62 -19.06 3.56
C ARG A 9 11.73 -17.97 4.63
N HIS A 10 12.66 -17.04 4.46
CA HIS A 10 12.97 -16.01 5.44
C HIS A 10 12.25 -14.70 5.12
N GLY A 11 11.69 -14.06 6.15
CA GLY A 11 11.04 -12.75 6.03
C GLY A 11 12.02 -11.58 6.07
N THR A 12 11.48 -10.36 6.12
CA THR A 12 12.24 -9.11 6.06
C THR A 12 12.74 -8.58 7.41
N PHE A 13 12.40 -9.24 8.52
CA PHE A 13 12.84 -8.78 9.84
C PHE A 13 14.26 -9.28 10.16
N ALA A 14 15.21 -8.91 9.31
CA ALA A 14 16.63 -9.25 9.38
C ALA A 14 17.44 -8.18 8.64
N GLU A 15 18.75 -8.10 8.89
CA GLU A 15 19.64 -7.16 8.20
C GLU A 15 19.77 -7.46 6.69
N TYR A 16 19.59 -8.72 6.31
CA TYR A 16 19.62 -9.18 4.93
C TYR A 16 18.43 -10.08 4.65
N ALA A 17 17.81 -9.92 3.48
CA ALA A 17 16.70 -10.74 3.03
C ALA A 17 16.88 -11.12 1.56
N LYS A 18 16.48 -12.34 1.22
CA LYS A 18 16.56 -12.86 -0.15
C LYS A 18 15.24 -12.59 -0.86
N PHE A 19 15.31 -11.93 -2.01
CA PHE A 19 14.15 -11.59 -2.82
C PHE A 19 14.31 -12.01 -4.28
N PRO A 20 13.22 -12.37 -4.97
CA PRO A 20 13.18 -12.44 -6.42
C PRO A 20 13.57 -11.10 -7.04
N LEU A 21 14.51 -11.12 -8.00
CA LEU A 21 15.00 -9.90 -8.65
C LEU A 21 13.89 -9.17 -9.41
N GLU A 22 12.92 -9.92 -9.96
CA GLU A 22 11.73 -9.39 -10.63
C GLU A 22 10.83 -8.54 -9.72
N ASN A 23 10.96 -8.65 -8.40
CA ASN A 23 10.21 -7.88 -7.41
C ASN A 23 11.04 -6.78 -6.74
N VAL A 24 12.31 -6.58 -7.14
CA VAL A 24 13.20 -5.56 -6.58
C VAL A 24 13.24 -4.36 -7.52
N PHE A 25 12.65 -3.25 -7.07
CA PHE A 25 12.57 -2.00 -7.85
C PHE A 25 13.48 -0.93 -7.22
N ALA A 26 14.29 -0.28 -8.06
CA ALA A 26 15.10 0.85 -7.62
C ALA A 26 14.22 2.08 -7.37
N LEU A 27 14.40 2.70 -6.20
CA LEU A 27 13.72 3.93 -5.82
C LEU A 27 14.67 5.13 -6.00
N ASP A 28 14.16 6.27 -6.47
CA ASP A 28 14.94 7.50 -6.60
C ASP A 28 15.06 8.19 -5.23
N GLU A 29 16.18 7.97 -4.55
CA GLU A 29 16.46 8.55 -3.23
C GLU A 29 16.53 10.08 -3.26
N ARG A 30 17.06 10.67 -4.34
CA ARG A 30 17.19 12.14 -4.47
C ARG A 30 15.81 12.78 -4.51
N LEU A 31 14.89 12.20 -5.27
CA LEU A 31 13.52 12.67 -5.33
C LEU A 31 12.76 12.38 -4.03
N LEU A 32 12.73 11.13 -3.59
CA LEU A 32 11.87 10.70 -2.49
C LEU A 32 12.31 11.24 -1.13
N CYS A 33 13.60 11.13 -0.81
CA CYS A 33 14.13 11.56 0.48
C CYS A 33 14.60 13.02 0.45
N GLY A 34 15.13 13.47 -0.69
CA GLY A 34 15.67 14.83 -0.84
C GLY A 34 14.60 15.88 -1.12
N GLU A 35 13.90 15.77 -2.25
CA GLU A 35 12.92 16.77 -2.70
C GLU A 35 11.57 16.63 -1.98
N LEU A 36 11.10 15.39 -1.79
CA LEU A 36 9.81 15.10 -1.15
C LEU A 36 9.89 14.86 0.37
N GLY A 37 11.10 14.68 0.91
CA GLY A 37 11.33 14.60 2.35
C GLY A 37 10.84 13.32 3.04
N TYR A 38 10.58 12.24 2.30
CA TYR A 38 10.17 10.97 2.89
C TYR A 38 11.31 10.33 3.68
N THR A 39 10.97 9.74 4.82
CA THR A 39 11.90 8.90 5.57
C THR A 39 11.90 7.47 5.01
N ILE A 40 12.96 6.70 5.26
CA ILE A 40 12.98 5.26 4.95
C ILE A 40 11.79 4.52 5.59
N GLY A 41 11.37 4.95 6.79
CA GLY A 41 10.19 4.41 7.47
C GLY A 41 8.88 4.64 6.70
N ASP A 42 8.73 5.81 6.08
CA ASP A 42 7.57 6.11 5.22
C ASP A 42 7.57 5.23 3.97
N LEU A 43 8.73 5.03 3.35
CA LEU A 43 8.88 4.20 2.16
C LEU A 43 8.54 2.72 2.42
N CYS A 44 8.75 2.22 3.64
CA CYS A 44 8.33 0.86 4.01
C CYS A 44 6.81 0.64 3.87
N ASN A 45 5.99 1.71 3.87
CA ASN A 45 4.54 1.61 3.66
C ASN A 45 4.13 1.36 2.21
N ILE A 46 5.03 1.50 1.22
CA ILE A 46 4.75 1.24 -0.22
C ILE A 46 4.05 -0.10 -0.42
N SER A 47 4.53 -1.16 0.24
CA SER A 47 3.93 -2.50 0.19
C SER A 47 2.44 -2.52 0.57
N SER A 48 2.03 -1.68 1.52
CA SER A 48 0.63 -1.59 1.98
C SER A 48 -0.26 -0.86 0.97
N TYR A 49 0.30 0.08 0.18
CA TYR A 49 -0.42 0.79 -0.89
C TYR A 49 -0.54 -0.02 -2.18
N LEU A 50 0.45 -0.87 -2.49
CA LEU A 50 0.43 -1.69 -3.71
C LEU A 50 -0.70 -2.73 -3.72
N VAL A 51 -1.06 -3.28 -2.56
CA VAL A 51 -2.17 -4.24 -2.44
C VAL A 51 -3.50 -3.65 -2.90
N PRO A 52 -4.00 -2.53 -2.34
CA PRO A 52 -5.24 -1.92 -2.81
C PRO A 52 -5.08 -1.31 -4.21
N PHE A 53 -3.92 -0.75 -4.58
CA PHE A 53 -3.71 -0.25 -5.94
C PHE A 53 -3.92 -1.33 -7.00
N GLY A 54 -3.42 -2.55 -6.77
CA GLY A 54 -3.65 -3.69 -7.66
C GLY A 54 -5.13 -4.02 -7.80
N GLY A 55 -5.86 -4.13 -6.69
CA GLY A 55 -7.31 -4.42 -6.72
C GLY A 55 -8.15 -3.31 -7.38
N LEU A 56 -7.83 -2.04 -7.12
CA LEU A 56 -8.54 -0.89 -7.70
C LEU A 56 -8.27 -0.76 -9.20
N THR A 57 -7.06 -1.09 -9.65
CA THR A 57 -6.70 -1.11 -11.06
C THR A 57 -7.37 -2.29 -11.78
N ASP A 58 -7.46 -3.45 -11.14
CA ASP A 58 -8.11 -4.65 -11.69
C ASP A 58 -9.61 -4.44 -11.95
N ILE A 59 -10.29 -3.69 -11.06
CA ILE A 59 -11.69 -3.28 -11.29
C ILE A 59 -11.84 -2.07 -12.23
N GLY A 60 -10.73 -1.51 -12.72
CA GLY A 60 -10.73 -0.40 -13.66
C GLY A 60 -11.20 0.94 -13.07
N LEU A 61 -10.89 1.23 -11.79
CA LEU A 61 -11.27 2.50 -11.17
C LEU A 61 -10.71 3.70 -11.95
N LEU A 62 -11.59 4.60 -12.38
CA LEU A 62 -11.23 5.82 -13.09
C LEU A 62 -11.29 7.06 -12.18
N PRO A 63 -10.53 8.13 -12.51
CA PRO A 63 -10.67 9.41 -11.84
C PRO A 63 -12.11 9.93 -11.91
N GLY A 64 -12.60 10.50 -10.80
CA GLY A 64 -13.96 11.01 -10.67
C GLY A 64 -15.01 9.97 -10.26
N GLU A 65 -14.68 8.68 -10.27
CA GLU A 65 -15.57 7.63 -9.73
C GLU A 65 -15.56 7.62 -8.19
N ALA A 66 -16.49 6.88 -7.59
CA ALA A 66 -16.61 6.76 -6.14
C ALA A 66 -16.59 5.30 -5.69
N VAL A 67 -15.83 5.01 -4.62
CA VAL A 67 -15.75 3.67 -4.02
C VAL A 67 -15.97 3.71 -2.51
N ILE A 68 -16.51 2.61 -1.97
CA ILE A 68 -16.66 2.41 -0.54
C ILE A 68 -15.49 1.55 -0.06
N VAL A 69 -14.78 2.02 0.97
CA VAL A 69 -13.70 1.26 1.61
C VAL A 69 -14.16 0.83 3.00
N PHE A 70 -14.22 -0.48 3.23
CA PHE A 70 -14.53 -1.08 4.52
C PHE A 70 -13.66 -2.33 4.77
N PRO A 71 -13.01 -2.48 5.93
CA PRO A 71 -12.85 -1.48 7.01
C PRO A 71 -11.76 -0.46 6.67
N ALA A 72 -12.08 0.84 6.76
CA ALA A 72 -11.19 1.92 6.31
C ALA A 72 -9.99 2.23 7.23
N THR A 73 -9.99 1.79 8.49
CA THR A 73 -8.96 2.17 9.47
C THR A 73 -7.85 1.13 9.68
N GLY A 74 -7.93 -0.03 9.00
CA GLY A 74 -6.88 -1.05 9.07
C GLY A 74 -5.67 -0.70 8.19
N ARG A 75 -4.58 -1.49 8.29
CA ARG A 75 -3.36 -1.28 7.48
C ARG A 75 -3.65 -1.13 5.98
N PHE A 76 -4.36 -2.08 5.39
CA PHE A 76 -4.71 -2.02 3.96
C PHE A 76 -5.90 -1.09 3.68
N GLY A 77 -6.85 -0.97 4.61
CA GLY A 77 -8.01 -0.09 4.44
C GLY A 77 -7.61 1.39 4.39
N GLY A 78 -6.75 1.83 5.30
CA GLY A 78 -6.22 3.19 5.32
C GLY A 78 -5.38 3.47 4.08
N SER A 79 -4.53 2.51 3.70
CA SER A 79 -3.79 2.58 2.43
C SER A 79 -4.72 2.65 1.21
N ALA A 80 -5.83 1.93 1.19
CA ALA A 80 -6.80 1.99 0.10
C ALA A 80 -7.44 3.37 -0.01
N VAL A 81 -7.83 3.98 1.12
CA VAL A 81 -8.34 5.37 1.14
C VAL A 81 -7.32 6.33 0.51
N THR A 82 -6.05 6.24 0.91
CA THR A 82 -4.97 7.07 0.32
C THR A 82 -4.83 6.85 -1.18
N VAL A 83 -4.83 5.59 -1.64
CA VAL A 83 -4.67 5.26 -3.06
C VAL A 83 -5.85 5.75 -3.90
N VAL A 84 -7.09 5.59 -3.42
CA VAL A 84 -8.28 6.08 -4.14
C VAL A 84 -8.19 7.59 -4.36
N LEU A 85 -7.81 8.34 -3.33
CA LEU A 85 -7.61 9.79 -3.44
C LEU A 85 -6.48 10.14 -4.41
N ALA A 86 -5.36 9.41 -4.35
CA ALA A 86 -4.23 9.62 -5.26
C ALA A 86 -4.56 9.29 -6.72
N MET A 87 -5.48 8.35 -6.97
CA MET A 87 -6.01 8.03 -8.31
C MET A 87 -7.03 9.06 -8.82
N GLY A 88 -7.37 10.07 -8.02
CA GLY A 88 -8.34 11.11 -8.39
C GLY A 88 -9.81 10.69 -8.26
N ALA A 89 -10.09 9.62 -7.50
CA ALA A 89 -11.43 9.15 -7.20
C ALA A 89 -11.89 9.58 -5.80
N SER A 90 -13.19 9.47 -5.55
CA SER A 90 -13.82 9.77 -4.26
C SER A 90 -13.99 8.51 -3.42
N VAL A 91 -13.88 8.65 -2.10
CA VAL A 91 -13.98 7.52 -1.18
C VAL A 91 -14.97 7.78 -0.06
N VAL A 92 -15.85 6.81 0.19
CA VAL A 92 -16.63 6.73 1.42
C VAL A 92 -15.93 5.74 2.35
N ALA A 93 -15.27 6.28 3.38
CA ALA A 93 -14.51 5.50 4.35
C ALA A 93 -15.41 5.04 5.50
N TRP A 94 -15.58 3.73 5.67
CA TRP A 94 -16.37 3.17 6.77
C TRP A 94 -15.49 2.45 7.80
N PRO A 95 -15.48 2.87 9.08
CA PRO A 95 -14.70 2.20 10.11
C PRO A 95 -15.35 0.89 10.56
N LYS A 96 -14.56 -0.05 11.10
CA LYS A 96 -15.08 -1.30 11.67
C LYS A 96 -15.91 -1.08 12.94
N ARG A 97 -15.65 0.00 13.68
CA ARG A 97 -16.38 0.35 14.91
C ARG A 97 -17.25 1.58 14.69
N ALA A 98 -18.49 1.53 15.20
CA ALA A 98 -19.50 2.55 15.00
C ALA A 98 -19.20 3.89 15.72
N ASP A 99 -18.34 3.88 16.74
CA ASP A 99 -17.91 5.06 17.49
C ASP A 99 -16.92 5.94 16.71
N ALA A 100 -16.18 5.36 15.77
CA ALA A 100 -15.22 6.06 14.92
C ALA A 100 -15.85 6.79 13.72
N GLY A 101 -17.17 6.66 13.53
CA GLY A 101 -17.93 7.31 12.44
C GLY A 101 -18.81 8.47 12.90
N LYS A 102 -18.63 8.96 14.13
CA LYS A 102 -19.27 10.21 14.58
C LYS A 102 -18.47 11.41 14.06
N PRO A 103 -19.14 12.44 13.53
CA PRO A 103 -18.46 13.69 13.15
C PRO A 103 -17.77 14.35 14.34
#